data_AF-A0A5J4FVU5-F1
#
_entry.id   AF-A0A5J4FVU5-F1
#
_cell.length_a   1.000
_cell.length_b   1.000
_cell.length_c   1.000
_cell.angle_alpha   90.00
_cell.angle_beta   90.00
_cell.angle_gamma   90.00
#
_symmetry.space_group_name_H-M   'P 1'
#
loop_
_entity.id
_entity.type
_entity.pdbx_description
1 polymer ?
#
loop_
_entity_poly.entity_id
_entity_poly.type
_entity_poly.pdbx_seq_one_letter_code
_entity_poly.pdbx_strand_id
1 'polypeptide(L)'
;MNFYSYVEDINSQYDPYGWNNVSTGTGKYHVTYRGTKGGKPYTGYASAPSSANLTPDEIISRRYNGNFDDFGGTAPTSVNDEVLSGKDGKNTARGLEQHYYEEDVNKFGKDNVANKQNPVGKNYKKKGKYEKAKNNYLKGCN
;
A
#
# COMPACT_ATOMS: atom_id res chain seq x y z
N MET A 1 -14.41 11.30 -25.65
CA MET A 1 -14.83 10.15 -24.82
C MET A 1 -13.96 10.10 -23.58
N ASN A 2 -14.55 10.27 -22.39
CA ASN A 2 -13.82 10.25 -21.12
C ASN A 2 -13.64 8.81 -20.65
N PHE A 3 -12.50 8.19 -20.98
CA PHE A 3 -12.06 6.94 -20.39
C PHE A 3 -11.58 7.22 -18.97
N TYR A 4 -12.51 7.31 -18.02
CA TYR A 4 -12.17 7.17 -16.61
C TYR A 4 -11.69 5.73 -16.40
N SER A 5 -10.40 5.46 -16.63
CA SER A 5 -9.80 4.23 -16.14
C SER A 5 -9.85 4.31 -14.62
N TYR A 6 -10.87 3.67 -14.05
CA TYR A 6 -10.78 3.16 -12.69
C TYR A 6 -9.42 2.47 -12.61
N VAL A 7 -8.52 2.98 -11.77
CA VAL A 7 -7.46 2.12 -11.27
C VAL A 7 -8.23 1.11 -10.43
N GLU A 8 -8.60 0.00 -11.06
CA GLU A 8 -9.00 -1.19 -10.34
C GLU A 8 -7.97 -1.37 -9.23
N ASP A 9 -8.47 -1.46 -8.00
CA ASP A 9 -7.64 -1.80 -6.84
C ASP A 9 -6.71 -2.92 -7.30
N ILE A 10 -5.40 -2.66 -7.43
CA ILE A 10 -4.44 -3.60 -8.05
C ILE A 10 -4.39 -4.93 -7.25
N ASN A 11 -5.06 -5.00 -6.09
CA ASN A 11 -5.38 -6.23 -5.38
C ASN A 11 -6.47 -7.10 -6.02
N SER A 12 -7.14 -6.65 -7.08
CA SER A 12 -8.23 -7.34 -7.77
C SER A 12 -7.77 -8.13 -9.00
N GLN A 13 -6.57 -7.88 -9.54
CA GLN A 13 -6.18 -8.39 -10.87
C GLN A 13 -5.05 -9.43 -10.90
N TYR A 14 -4.62 -9.98 -9.75
CA TYR A 14 -3.83 -11.22 -9.75
C TYR A 14 -4.24 -12.12 -8.58
N ASP A 15 -5.33 -12.84 -8.77
CA ASP A 15 -5.67 -14.05 -8.01
C ASP A 15 -5.82 -15.24 -8.98
N PRO A 16 -4.72 -15.88 -9.41
CA PRO A 16 -4.78 -17.07 -10.27
C PRO A 16 -5.22 -18.34 -9.54
N TYR A 17 -5.40 -18.31 -8.21
CA TYR A 17 -5.62 -19.53 -7.42
C TYR A 17 -6.87 -19.53 -6.55
N GLY A 18 -7.62 -18.43 -6.46
CA GLY A 18 -8.90 -18.37 -5.77
C GLY A 18 -8.76 -18.59 -4.27
N TRP A 19 -9.19 -17.61 -3.49
CA TRP A 19 -10.21 -17.87 -2.46
C TRP A 19 -10.79 -16.56 -1.93
N ASN A 20 -12.12 -16.56 -1.92
CA ASN A 20 -13.02 -15.48 -1.55
C ASN A 20 -12.71 -14.87 -0.17
N ASN A 21 -12.02 -13.73 -0.12
CA ASN A 21 -12.15 -12.71 0.96
C ASN A 21 -11.33 -11.41 0.70
N VAL A 22 -11.11 -11.04 -0.56
CA VAL A 22 -10.27 -9.88 -0.94
C VAL A 22 -10.80 -8.54 -0.37
N SER A 23 -12.11 -8.43 -0.14
CA SER A 23 -12.76 -7.24 0.41
C SER A 23 -12.42 -6.99 1.89
N THR A 24 -12.25 -8.04 2.70
CA THR A 24 -12.16 -7.92 4.17
C THR A 24 -10.74 -7.79 4.72
N GLY A 25 -9.73 -8.34 4.03
CA GLY A 25 -8.34 -8.41 4.52
C GLY A 25 -8.06 -9.63 5.40
N THR A 26 -9.06 -10.47 5.67
CA THR A 26 -8.88 -11.71 6.44
C THR A 26 -7.99 -12.71 5.69
N GLY A 27 -7.06 -13.37 6.39
CA GLY A 27 -6.15 -14.36 5.81
C GLY A 27 -5.03 -13.76 4.93
N LYS A 28 -4.74 -12.47 5.08
CA LYS A 28 -3.69 -11.77 4.35
C LYS A 28 -2.75 -11.02 5.28
N TYR A 29 -1.52 -10.88 4.81
CA TYR A 29 -0.52 -9.96 5.29
C TYR A 29 -0.52 -8.70 4.42
N HIS A 30 -0.27 -7.57 5.06
CA HIS A 30 -0.40 -6.22 4.51
C HIS A 30 0.87 -5.43 4.84
N VAL A 31 1.38 -4.70 3.86
CA VAL A 31 2.57 -3.87 4.00
C VAL A 31 2.36 -2.53 3.28
N THR A 32 2.85 -1.47 3.91
CA THR A 32 3.05 -0.16 3.28
C THR A 32 4.54 -0.02 2.99
N TYR A 33 4.90 0.54 1.84
CA TYR A 33 6.30 0.74 1.46
C TYR A 33 6.49 2.11 0.80
N ARG A 34 7.73 2.59 0.83
CA ARG A 34 8.16 3.84 0.21
C ARG A 34 9.34 3.61 -0.70
N GLY A 35 9.42 4.38 -1.78
CA GLY A 35 10.56 4.38 -2.69
C GLY A 35 10.54 5.56 -3.63
N THR A 36 11.46 5.56 -4.59
CA THR A 36 11.53 6.59 -5.63
C THR A 36 11.15 5.96 -6.97
N LYS A 37 10.02 6.33 -7.53
CA LYS A 37 9.52 5.83 -8.81
C LYS A 37 9.63 6.92 -9.87
N GLY A 38 10.39 6.67 -10.94
CA GLY A 38 10.64 7.66 -11.99
C GLY A 38 11.17 9.01 -11.47
N GLY A 39 12.05 8.98 -10.47
CA GLY A 39 12.64 10.18 -9.85
C GLY A 39 11.73 10.93 -8.86
N LYS A 40 10.51 10.43 -8.60
CA LYS A 40 9.56 11.04 -7.66
C LYS A 40 9.30 10.12 -6.46
N PRO A 41 9.06 10.66 -5.25
CA PRO A 41 8.63 9.86 -4.11
C PRO A 41 7.36 9.08 -4.45
N TYR A 42 7.31 7.83 -4.01
CA TYR A 42 6.19 6.92 -4.17
C TYR A 42 5.91 6.23 -2.85
N THR A 43 4.65 6.26 -2.43
CA THR A 43 4.15 5.46 -1.32
C THR A 43 3.17 4.43 -1.87
N GLY A 44 3.33 3.16 -1.50
CA GLY A 44 2.47 2.08 -2.00
C GLY A 44 2.04 1.09 -0.92
N TYR A 45 1.05 0.30 -1.29
CA TYR A 45 0.52 -0.81 -0.50
C TYR A 45 0.71 -2.14 -1.25
N ALA A 46 1.04 -3.20 -0.53
CA ALA A 46 1.04 -4.57 -1.04
C ALA A 46 0.39 -5.53 -0.03
N SER A 47 -0.07 -6.68 -0.53
CA SER A 47 -0.58 -7.75 0.33
C SER A 47 -0.35 -9.12 -0.29
N ALA A 48 -0.24 -10.13 0.58
CA ALA A 48 -0.09 -11.53 0.20
C ALA A 48 -0.91 -12.42 1.13
N PRO A 49 -1.25 -13.66 0.72
CA PRO A 49 -1.85 -14.64 1.63
C PRO A 49 -0.94 -14.89 2.84
N SER A 50 -1.51 -14.93 4.05
CA SER A 50 -0.72 -15.20 5.27
C SER A 50 -0.15 -16.62 5.29
N SER A 51 -0.79 -17.56 4.57
CA SER A 51 -0.30 -18.93 4.38
C SER A 51 1.05 -19.02 3.65
N ALA A 52 1.44 -17.97 2.92
CA ALA A 52 2.72 -17.93 2.24
C ALA A 52 3.88 -17.54 3.17
N ASN A 53 3.60 -17.08 4.41
CA ASN A 53 4.57 -16.69 5.43
C ASN A 53 5.70 -15.77 4.92
N LEU A 54 5.34 -14.80 4.07
CA LEU A 54 6.28 -13.89 3.45
C LEU A 54 6.60 -12.71 4.37
N THR A 55 7.86 -12.29 4.36
CA THR A 55 8.35 -11.04 4.94
C THR A 55 7.82 -9.81 4.19
N PRO A 56 7.88 -8.59 4.78
CA PRO A 56 7.49 -7.36 4.09
C PRO A 56 8.15 -7.18 2.71
N ASP A 57 9.46 -7.40 2.63
CA ASP A 57 10.25 -7.25 1.39
C ASP A 57 9.88 -8.30 0.34
N GLU A 58 9.58 -9.54 0.74
CA GLU A 58 9.10 -10.57 -0.18
C GLU A 58 7.70 -10.27 -0.72
N ILE A 59 6.82 -9.66 0.10
CA ILE A 59 5.51 -9.21 -0.37
C ILE A 59 5.66 -8.09 -1.40
N ILE A 60 6.58 -7.15 -1.17
CA ILE A 60 6.91 -6.08 -2.11
C ILE A 60 7.49 -6.66 -3.40
N SER A 61 8.49 -7.54 -3.29
CA SER A 61 9.11 -8.23 -4.42
C SER A 61 8.09 -9.01 -5.24
N ARG A 62 7.20 -9.77 -4.59
CA ARG A 62 6.10 -10.49 -5.24
C ARG A 62 5.18 -9.56 -6.02
N ARG A 63 4.84 -8.38 -5.48
CA ARG A 63 3.99 -7.39 -6.16
C ARG A 63 4.60 -6.91 -7.48
N TYR A 64 5.92 -6.82 -7.54
CA TYR A 64 6.66 -6.35 -8.70
C TYR A 64 7.34 -7.48 -9.48
N ASN A 65 7.03 -8.75 -9.16
CA ASN A 65 7.67 -9.92 -9.75
C ASN A 65 9.22 -9.85 -9.71
N GLY A 66 9.78 -9.26 -8.64
CA GLY A 66 11.21 -9.03 -8.47
C GLY A 66 11.82 -7.95 -9.38
N ASN A 67 11.04 -7.28 -10.23
CA ASN A 67 11.53 -6.22 -11.11
C ASN A 67 11.24 -4.82 -10.53
N PHE A 68 12.29 -4.08 -10.23
CA PHE A 68 12.21 -2.72 -9.68
C PHE A 68 12.70 -1.63 -10.63
N ASP A 69 12.67 -1.87 -11.95
CA ASP A 69 13.12 -0.90 -12.98
C ASP A 69 12.36 0.43 -12.88
N ASP A 70 11.06 0.36 -12.56
CA ASP A 70 10.22 1.52 -12.28
C ASP A 70 10.76 2.38 -11.12
N PHE A 71 11.50 1.77 -10.21
CA PHE A 71 12.16 2.40 -9.05
C PHE A 71 13.65 2.67 -9.29
N GLY A 72 14.10 2.68 -10.54
CA GLY A 72 15.52 2.86 -10.88
C GLY A 72 16.38 1.66 -10.49
N GLY A 73 15.80 0.46 -10.46
CA GLY A 73 16.48 -0.78 -10.09
C GLY A 73 16.67 -0.99 -8.59
N THR A 74 16.20 -0.07 -7.74
CA THR A 74 16.27 -0.19 -6.28
C THR A 74 14.92 -0.58 -5.71
N ALA A 75 14.88 -1.67 -4.93
CA ALA A 75 13.65 -2.10 -4.27
C ALA A 75 13.15 -1.02 -3.30
N PRO A 76 11.83 -0.71 -3.28
CA PRO A 76 11.27 0.17 -2.27
C PRO A 76 11.28 -0.52 -0.89
N THR A 77 11.40 0.27 0.17
CA THR A 77 11.55 -0.20 1.54
C THR A 77 10.19 -0.27 2.24
N SER A 78 9.95 -1.32 3.02
CA SER A 78 8.78 -1.38 3.88
C SER A 78 8.82 -0.26 4.94
N VAL A 79 7.65 0.31 5.23
CA VAL A 79 7.47 1.28 6.34
C VAL A 79 7.48 0.57 7.69
N ASN A 80 7.10 -0.70 7.69
CA ASN A 80 6.98 -1.53 8.88
C ASN A 80 7.98 -2.68 8.76
N ASP A 81 8.65 -3.01 9.86
CA ASP A 81 9.58 -4.16 9.91
C ASP A 81 8.83 -5.51 9.89
N GLU A 82 7.57 -5.50 10.29
CA GLU A 82 6.71 -6.68 10.32
C GLU A 82 5.47 -6.55 9.42
N VAL A 83 4.96 -7.69 8.99
CA VAL A 83 3.71 -7.77 8.24
C VAL A 83 2.51 -7.51 9.13
N LEU A 84 1.57 -6.71 8.63
CA LEU A 84 0.31 -6.44 9.32
C LEU A 84 -0.73 -7.48 8.91
N SER A 85 -1.40 -8.11 9.87
CA SER A 85 -2.29 -9.23 9.58
C SER A 85 -3.78 -8.87 9.63
N GLY A 86 -4.55 -9.51 8.77
CA GLY A 86 -6.01 -9.46 8.82
C GLY A 86 -6.61 -8.09 8.51
N LYS A 87 -7.88 -7.93 8.86
CA LYS A 87 -8.66 -6.72 8.60
C LYS A 87 -8.07 -5.47 9.24
N ASP A 88 -7.55 -5.60 10.46
CA ASP A 88 -6.93 -4.47 11.16
C ASP A 88 -5.59 -4.12 10.54
N GLY A 89 -4.80 -5.12 10.14
CA GLY A 89 -3.58 -4.88 9.39
C GLY A 89 -3.81 -4.18 8.06
N LYS A 90 -4.86 -4.54 7.31
CA LYS A 90 -5.29 -3.80 6.12
C LYS A 90 -5.61 -2.34 6.44
N ASN A 91 -6.35 -2.09 7.53
CA ASN A 91 -6.72 -0.73 7.92
C ASN A 91 -5.50 0.11 8.27
N THR A 92 -4.55 -0.47 9.01
CA THR A 92 -3.29 0.18 9.38
C THR A 92 -2.44 0.46 8.14
N ALA A 93 -2.22 -0.53 7.27
CA ALA A 93 -1.42 -0.37 6.05
C ALA A 93 -2.01 0.70 5.11
N ARG A 94 -3.32 0.70 4.88
CA ARG A 94 -3.99 1.75 4.10
C ARG A 94 -3.94 3.13 4.76
N GLY A 95 -3.97 3.18 6.09
CA GLY A 95 -3.81 4.42 6.85
C GLY A 95 -2.39 4.99 6.77
N LEU A 96 -1.38 4.14 6.83
CA LEU A 96 0.02 4.52 6.62
C LEU A 96 0.26 4.96 5.16
N GLU A 97 -0.29 4.22 4.19
CA GLU A 97 -0.20 4.57 2.76
C GLU A 97 -0.76 5.98 2.51
N GLN A 98 -1.93 6.29 3.07
CA GLN A 98 -2.52 7.63 2.97
C GLN A 98 -1.66 8.70 3.65
N HIS A 99 -1.16 8.40 4.86
CA HIS A 99 -0.38 9.33 5.65
C HIS A 99 0.91 9.74 4.95
N TYR A 100 1.70 8.77 4.47
CA TYR A 100 2.97 9.05 3.80
C TYR A 100 2.76 9.66 2.41
N TYR A 101 1.69 9.29 1.69
CA TYR A 101 1.31 10.00 0.48
C TYR A 101 1.00 11.49 0.77
N GLU A 102 0.24 11.79 1.82
CA GLU A 102 -0.05 13.17 2.22
C GLU A 102 1.21 13.92 2.66
N GLU A 103 2.14 13.26 3.36
CA GLU A 103 3.46 13.80 3.70
C GLU A 103 4.26 14.16 2.44
N ASP A 104 4.35 13.24 1.47
CA ASP A 104 5.04 13.47 0.20
C ASP A 104 4.40 14.63 -0.58
N VAL A 105 3.06 14.66 -0.66
CA VAL A 105 2.32 15.74 -1.34
C VAL A 105 2.54 17.08 -0.65
N ASN A 106 2.54 17.13 0.68
CA ASN A 106 2.77 18.36 1.43
C ASN A 106 4.19 18.88 1.26
N LYS A 107 5.17 17.97 1.14
CA LYS A 107 6.59 18.32 1.02
C LYS A 107 7.00 18.70 -0.41
N PHE A 108 6.51 17.97 -1.41
CA PHE A 108 6.98 18.11 -2.79
C PHE A 108 5.93 18.72 -3.73
N GLY A 109 4.66 18.76 -3.32
CA GLY A 109 3.54 19.12 -4.18
C GLY A 109 3.02 17.92 -4.98
N LYS A 110 1.71 17.90 -5.25
CA LYS A 110 1.02 16.75 -5.88
C LYS A 110 1.64 16.34 -7.22
N ASP A 111 2.07 17.29 -8.04
CA ASP A 111 2.63 17.02 -9.37
C ASP A 111 4.04 16.41 -9.31
N ASN A 112 4.68 16.42 -8.13
CA ASN A 112 6.01 15.89 -7.88
C ASN A 112 6.01 14.59 -7.08
N VAL A 113 4.85 13.96 -6.89
CA VAL A 113 4.74 12.60 -6.32
C VAL A 113 4.40 11.62 -7.44
N ALA A 114 4.95 10.40 -7.41
CA ALA A 114 4.71 9.38 -8.42
C ALA A 114 3.29 8.77 -8.33
N ASN A 115 2.63 8.90 -7.19
CA ASN A 115 1.26 8.48 -6.97
C ASN A 115 0.29 9.30 -7.84
N LYS A 116 -0.18 8.71 -8.95
CA LYS A 116 -1.13 9.35 -9.88
C LYS A 116 -2.47 9.70 -9.22
N GLN A 117 -2.84 9.00 -8.16
CA GLN A 117 -4.11 9.16 -7.45
C GLN A 117 -3.87 9.08 -5.93
N ASN A 118 -4.77 9.73 -5.19
CA ASN A 118 -4.81 9.60 -3.73
C ASN A 118 -5.15 8.13 -3.37
N PRO A 119 -4.31 7.46 -2.56
CA PRO A 119 -4.43 6.01 -2.32
C PRO A 119 -5.75 5.55 -1.71
N VAL A 120 -6.29 6.32 -0.76
CA VAL A 120 -7.55 5.98 -0.08
C VAL A 120 -8.76 6.71 -0.70
N GLY A 121 -8.53 7.73 -1.52
CA GLY A 121 -9.56 8.52 -2.20
C GLY A 121 -10.22 9.56 -1.29
N LYS A 122 -10.60 10.72 -1.86
CA LYS A 122 -11.08 11.91 -1.13
C LYS A 122 -12.39 11.68 -0.35
N ASN A 123 -13.22 10.73 -0.76
CA ASN A 123 -14.58 10.51 -0.23
C ASN A 123 -14.77 9.15 0.46
N TYR A 124 -13.69 8.56 1.00
CA TYR A 124 -13.82 7.22 1.55
C TYR A 124 -14.48 7.23 2.93
N LYS A 125 -15.67 6.62 3.03
CA LYS A 125 -16.43 6.45 4.29
C LYS A 125 -15.63 5.78 5.43
N LYS A 126 -14.47 5.18 5.14
CA LYS A 126 -13.58 4.55 6.14
C LYS A 126 -12.35 5.38 6.50
N LYS A 127 -12.22 6.63 6.06
CA LYS A 127 -11.05 7.49 6.37
C LYS A 127 -10.75 7.52 7.88
N GLY A 128 -11.75 7.76 8.72
CA GLY A 128 -11.58 7.75 10.17
C GLY A 128 -11.11 6.40 10.75
N LYS A 129 -11.45 5.27 10.11
CA LYS A 129 -10.96 3.95 10.54
C LYS A 129 -9.48 3.78 10.24
N TYR A 130 -9.04 4.17 9.06
CA TYR A 130 -7.63 4.10 8.66
C TYR A 130 -6.77 5.09 9.46
N GLU A 131 -7.28 6.30 9.68
CA GLU A 131 -6.59 7.30 10.50
C GLU A 131 -6.42 6.82 11.95
N LYS A 132 -7.48 6.25 12.55
CA LYS A 132 -7.40 5.66 13.89
C LYS A 132 -6.42 4.49 13.93
N ALA A 133 -6.48 3.57 12.97
CA ALA A 133 -5.59 2.41 12.91
C ALA A 133 -4.12 2.83 12.79
N LYS A 134 -3.83 3.76 11.87
CA LYS A 134 -2.51 4.39 11.70
C LYS A 134 -2.04 5.08 12.99
N ASN A 135 -2.89 5.89 13.63
CA ASN A 135 -2.52 6.58 14.88
C ASN A 135 -2.20 5.60 16.00
N ASN A 136 -2.94 4.50 16.11
CA ASN A 136 -2.66 3.46 17.09
C ASN A 136 -1.32 2.77 16.82
N TYR A 137 -1.02 2.45 15.55
CA TYR A 137 0.25 1.87 15.15
C TYR A 137 1.43 2.80 15.50
N LEU A 138 1.37 4.06 15.07
CA LEU A 138 2.45 5.03 15.32
C LEU A 138 2.66 5.34 16.81
N LYS A 139 1.62 5.26 17.64
CA LYS A 139 1.76 5.41 19.10
C LYS A 139 2.42 4.22 19.79
N GLY A 140 2.26 3.02 19.22
CA GLY A 140 2.83 1.78 19.77
C GLY A 140 4.28 1.53 19.37
N CYS A 141 4.83 2.29 18.41
CA CYS A 141 6.24 2.23 17.98
C CYS A 141 7.16 3.23 18.73
N ASN A 142 6.70 3.84 19.83
CA ASN A 142 7.49 4.72 20.70
C ASN A 142 8.12 3.96 21.86
#